data_AF-A0A7W7T9L2-F1
#
_entry.id   AF-A0A7W7T9L2-F1
#
_cell.length_a   1.000
_cell.length_b   1.000
_cell.length_c   1.000
_cell.angle_alpha   90.00
_cell.angle_beta   90.00
_cell.angle_gamma   90.00
#
_symmetry.space_group_name_H-M   'P 1'
#
loop_
_entity.id
_entity.type
_entity.pdbx_description
1 polymer ?
#
loop_
_entity_poly.entity_id
_entity_poly.type
_entity_poly.pdbx_seq_one_letter_code
_entity_poly.pdbx_strand_id
1 'polypeptide(L)'
;MSDRFIAWLRTVVPVAWSALVAWLISLGAPDYLTNALGGAAELLVVPVLVGVVYPIARKIEARLPDWLTRVLLGSAKPPIYPGTRPPSDG
;
A
#
# COMPACT_ATOMS: atom_id res chain seq x y z
N MET A 1 -5.71 -21.83 10.72
CA MET A 1 -5.03 -21.54 9.44
C MET A 1 -3.91 -22.57 9.30
N SER A 2 -3.75 -23.23 8.14
CA SER A 2 -2.62 -24.16 7.96
C SER A 2 -1.34 -23.40 7.59
N ASP A 3 -0.18 -23.87 8.05
CA ASP A 3 1.11 -23.23 7.77
C ASP A 3 1.42 -23.19 6.26
N ARG A 4 0.93 -24.20 5.54
CA ARG A 4 1.05 -24.29 4.07
C ARG A 4 0.28 -23.18 3.36
N PHE A 5 -0.88 -22.78 3.88
CA PHE A 5 -1.64 -21.64 3.37
C PHE A 5 -0.91 -20.32 3.63
N ILE A 6 -0.38 -20.13 4.84
CA ILE A 6 0.39 -18.92 5.18
C ILE A 6 1.65 -18.80 4.32
N ALA A 7 2.36 -19.91 4.10
CA ALA A 7 3.55 -19.95 3.25
C ALA A 7 3.23 -19.54 1.81
N TRP A 8 2.16 -20.10 1.22
CA TRP A 8 1.69 -19.74 -0.11
C TRP A 8 1.29 -18.26 -0.21
N LEU A 9 0.57 -17.76 0.79
CA LEU A 9 0.12 -16.38 0.84
C LEU A 9 1.29 -15.38 0.85
N ARG A 10 2.33 -15.68 1.64
CA ARG A 10 3.56 -14.88 1.72
C ARG A 10 4.34 -14.84 0.42
N THR A 11 4.08 -15.74 -0.53
CA THR A 11 4.70 -15.73 -1.87
C THR A 11 3.81 -15.03 -2.89
N VAL A 12 2.52 -15.30 -2.89
CA VAL A 12 1.60 -14.78 -3.91
C VAL A 12 1.27 -13.32 -3.70
N VAL A 13 1.10 -12.86 -2.45
CA VAL A 13 0.74 -11.47 -2.16
C VAL A 13 1.81 -10.49 -2.65
N PRO A 14 3.12 -10.67 -2.36
CA PRO A 14 4.15 -9.80 -2.92
C PRO A 14 4.17 -9.81 -4.45
N VAL A 15 4.04 -10.98 -5.07
CA VAL A 15 4.05 -11.12 -6.54
C VAL A 15 2.86 -10.39 -7.19
N ALA A 16 1.66 -10.51 -6.62
CA ALA A 16 0.47 -9.82 -7.10
C ALA A 16 0.62 -8.29 -6.99
N TRP A 17 1.22 -7.80 -5.91
CA TRP A 17 1.52 -6.37 -5.76
C TRP A 17 2.56 -5.89 -6.77
N SER A 18 3.64 -6.64 -7.00
CA SER A 18 4.63 -6.30 -8.02
C SER A 18 4.02 -6.26 -9.42
N ALA A 19 3.16 -7.23 -9.75
CA ALA A 19 2.46 -7.26 -11.03
C ALA A 19 1.51 -6.06 -11.19
N LEU A 20 0.78 -5.68 -10.13
CA LEU A 20 -0.07 -4.50 -10.13
C LEU A 20 0.73 -3.20 -10.34
N VAL A 21 1.87 -3.06 -9.66
CA VAL A 21 2.78 -1.92 -9.82
C VAL A 21 3.32 -1.87 -11.25
N ALA A 22 3.80 -2.98 -11.79
CA ALA A 22 4.29 -3.05 -13.17
C ALA A 22 3.19 -2.70 -14.18
N TRP A 23 1.96 -3.17 -13.95
CA TRP A 23 0.80 -2.83 -14.78
C TRP A 23 0.49 -1.32 -14.71
N LEU A 24 0.49 -0.72 -13.53
CA LEU A 24 0.27 0.73 -13.38
C LEU A 24 1.37 1.55 -14.06
N ILE A 25 2.63 1.11 -14.02
CA ILE A 25 3.73 1.73 -14.77
C ILE A 25 3.49 1.58 -16.28
N SER A 26 3.03 0.41 -16.74
CA SER A 26 2.77 0.15 -18.15
C SER A 26 1.63 0.99 -18.75
N LEU A 27 0.70 1.48 -17.92
CA LEU A 27 -0.34 2.43 -18.35
C LEU A 27 0.24 3.79 -18.78
N GLY A 28 1.52 4.04 -18.47
CA GLY A 28 2.23 5.26 -18.84
C GLY A 28 1.89 6.44 -17.93
N ALA A 29 2.88 7.29 -17.69
CA ALA A 29 2.63 8.62 -17.15
C ALA A 29 2.17 9.53 -18.30
N PRO A 30 1.13 10.37 -18.11
CA PRO A 30 0.65 11.26 -19.16
C PRO A 30 1.78 12.14 -19.73
N ASP A 31 1.76 12.39 -21.04
CA ASP A 31 2.84 13.12 -21.73
C ASP A 31 3.12 14.53 -21.17
N TYR A 32 2.11 15.16 -20.56
CA TYR A 32 2.26 16.43 -19.87
C TYR A 32 3.03 16.33 -18.54
N LEU A 33 2.99 15.16 -17.90
CA LEU A 33 3.71 14.85 -16.67
C LEU A 33 5.17 14.49 -16.99
N THR A 34 5.41 13.66 -18.00
CA THR A 34 6.77 13.24 -18.41
C THR A 34 7.57 14.40 -19.00
N ASN A 35 6.95 15.28 -19.81
CA ASN A 35 7.61 16.48 -20.32
C ASN A 35 7.93 17.52 -19.24
N ALA A 36 7.02 17.72 -18.27
CA ALA A 36 7.24 18.68 -17.18
C ALA A 36 8.29 18.20 -16.17
N LEU A 37 8.45 16.88 -16.01
CA LEU A 37 9.34 16.28 -15.02
C LEU A 37 10.73 15.96 -15.59
N GLY A 38 10.88 15.81 -16.91
CA GLY A 38 12.18 15.49 -17.53
C GLY A 38 12.85 14.28 -16.86
N GLY A 39 14.14 14.38 -16.56
CA GLY A 39 14.89 13.33 -15.85
C GLY A 39 14.42 13.06 -14.41
N ALA A 40 13.60 13.93 -13.80
CA ALA A 40 13.00 13.70 -12.49
C ALA A 40 11.79 12.75 -12.55
N ALA A 41 11.34 12.36 -13.74
CA ALA A 41 10.25 11.41 -13.91
C ALA A 41 10.53 10.09 -13.17
N GLU A 42 11.74 9.51 -13.30
CA GLU A 42 12.10 8.28 -12.58
C GLU A 42 12.06 8.43 -11.05
N LEU A 43 12.44 9.60 -10.54
CA LEU A 43 12.42 9.89 -9.09
C LEU A 43 10.99 10.06 -8.55
N LEU A 44 10.05 10.50 -9.40
CA LEU A 44 8.68 10.84 -8.99
C LEU A 44 7.67 9.75 -9.31
N VAL A 45 7.99 8.79 -10.16
CA VAL A 45 7.13 7.63 -10.46
C VAL A 45 6.73 6.91 -9.17
N VAL A 46 7.68 6.62 -8.27
CA VAL A 46 7.37 5.87 -7.04
C VAL A 46 6.48 6.68 -6.07
N PRO A 47 6.79 7.94 -5.70
CA PRO A 47 5.90 8.78 -4.88
C PRO A 47 4.50 8.97 -5.45
N VAL A 48 4.38 9.21 -6.76
CA VAL A 48 3.09 9.37 -7.44
C VAL A 48 2.31 8.07 -7.40
N LEU A 49 2.96 6.96 -7.70
CA LEU A 49 2.34 5.64 -7.66
C LEU A 49 1.85 5.32 -6.25
N VAL A 50 2.64 5.60 -5.21
CA VAL A 50 2.21 5.46 -3.81
C VAL A 50 1.03 6.39 -3.53
N GLY A 51 1.08 7.64 -3.98
CA GLY A 51 0.00 8.63 -3.82
C GLY A 51 -1.32 8.22 -4.48
N VAL A 52 -1.29 7.41 -5.54
CA VAL A 52 -2.48 6.85 -6.21
C VAL A 52 -2.92 5.54 -5.58
N VAL A 53 -1.98 4.62 -5.36
CA VAL A 53 -2.26 3.27 -4.85
C VAL A 53 -2.74 3.31 -3.41
N TYR A 54 -2.13 4.13 -2.54
CA TYR A 54 -2.47 4.20 -1.12
C TYR A 54 -3.93 4.58 -0.85
N PRO A 55 -4.50 5.69 -1.40
CA PRO A 55 -5.90 6.03 -1.13
C PRO A 55 -6.87 5.00 -1.72
N ILE A 56 -6.53 4.36 -2.84
CA ILE A 56 -7.32 3.27 -3.41
C ILE A 56 -7.31 2.06 -2.47
N ALA A 57 -6.12 1.63 -2.03
CA ALA A 57 -5.96 0.54 -1.08
C ALA A 57 -6.72 0.83 0.22
N ARG A 58 -6.68 2.08 0.71
CA ARG A 58 -7.40 2.51 1.92
C ARG A 58 -8.92 2.52 1.75
N LYS A 59 -9.43 2.90 0.57
CA LYS A 59 -10.87 2.81 0.25
C LYS A 59 -11.34 1.36 0.14
N ILE A 60 -10.50 0.49 -0.42
CA ILE A 60 -10.78 -0.94 -0.54
C ILE A 60 -10.76 -1.57 0.85
N GLU A 61 -9.78 -1.26 1.71
CA GLU A 61 -9.70 -1.71 3.11
C GLU A 61 -11.01 -1.49 3.87
N ALA A 62 -11.67 -0.33 3.70
CA ALA A 62 -12.96 -0.04 4.34
C ALA A 62 -14.12 -0.95 3.89
N ARG A 63 -13.98 -1.68 2.78
CA ARG A 63 -14.98 -2.59 2.21
C ARG A 63 -14.58 -4.06 2.30
N LEU A 64 -13.36 -4.37 2.74
CA LEU A 64 -12.87 -5.74 2.83
C LEU A 64 -13.15 -6.32 4.22
N PRO A 65 -13.50 -7.61 4.31
CA PRO A 65 -13.58 -8.32 5.58
C PRO A 65 -12.20 -8.49 6.21
N ASP A 66 -12.10 -8.38 7.55
CA ASP A 66 -10.86 -8.35 8.33
C ASP A 66 -9.81 -9.42 7.98
N TRP A 67 -10.26 -10.62 7.61
CA TRP A 67 -9.36 -11.72 7.22
C TRP A 67 -8.61 -11.39 5.93
N LEU A 68 -9.28 -10.74 4.97
CA LEU A 68 -8.71 -10.39 3.67
C LEU A 68 -7.80 -9.15 3.80
N THR A 69 -8.16 -8.22 4.69
CA THR A 69 -7.32 -7.06 5.04
C THR A 69 -6.01 -7.50 5.69
N ARG A 70 -6.04 -8.47 6.62
CA ARG A 70 -4.83 -9.09 7.19
C ARG A 70 -3.97 -9.79 6.15
N VAL A 71 -4.59 -10.45 5.17
CA VAL A 71 -3.90 -11.14 4.08
C VAL A 71 -3.18 -10.15 3.15
N LEU A 72 -3.84 -9.07 2.76
CA LEU A 72 -3.34 -8.13 1.76
C LEU A 72 -2.43 -7.03 2.33
N LEU A 73 -2.73 -6.55 3.54
CA LEU A 73 -2.07 -5.41 4.18
C LEU A 73 -1.24 -5.81 5.42
N GLY A 74 -1.17 -7.11 5.75
CA GLY A 74 -0.41 -7.65 6.87
C GLY A 74 -1.06 -7.44 8.25
N SER A 75 -1.80 -6.36 8.46
CA SER A 75 -2.57 -6.11 9.69
C SER A 75 -3.84 -5.33 9.40
N ALA A 76 -4.95 -5.76 10.01
CA ALA A 76 -6.21 -5.02 10.04
C ALA A 76 -6.41 -4.20 11.33
N LYS A 77 -5.45 -4.27 12.27
CA LYS A 77 -5.56 -3.54 13.54
C LYS A 77 -4.90 -2.15 13.43
N PRO A 78 -5.64 -1.07 13.72
CA PRO A 78 -5.06 0.26 13.88
C PRO A 78 -3.97 0.25 14.96
N PRO A 79 -2.83 0.94 14.77
CA PRO A 79 -1.83 1.08 15.82
C PRO A 79 -2.39 1.89 16.99
N ILE A 80 -2.30 1.34 18.20
CA ILE A 80 -2.57 2.07 19.45
C ILE A 80 -1.24 2.65 19.91
N TYR A 81 -1.10 3.98 19.87
CA TYR A 81 0.07 4.67 20.39
C TYR A 81 -0.13 4.95 21.89
N PRO A 82 0.61 4.31 22.81
CA PRO A 82 0.60 4.71 24.21
C PRO A 82 1.32 6.06 24.33
N GLY A 83 0.59 7.16 24.51
CA GLY A 83 1.22 8.49 24.49
C GLY A 83 0.44 9.65 25.11
N THR A 84 -0.89 9.60 25.22
CA THR A 84 -1.64 10.63 25.96
C THR A 84 -1.83 10.20 27.40
N ARG A 85 -0.74 10.17 28.19
CA ARG A 85 -0.87 10.24 29.65
C ARG A 85 -1.23 11.69 29.97
N PRO A 86 -2.38 11.99 30.61
CA PRO A 86 -2.64 13.34 31.10
C PRO A 86 -1.50 13.78 32.03
N PRO A 87 -1.15 15.07 32.10
CA PRO A 87 -0.21 15.55 33.09
C PRO A 87 -0.66 15.06 34.47
N SER A 88 0.23 14.40 35.21
CA SER A 88 -0.02 14.12 36.61
C SER A 88 0.01 15.45 37.34
N ASP A 89 -1.16 15.97 37.72
CA ASP A 89 -1.26 17.10 38.63
C ASP A 89 -0.56 16.72 39.94
N GLY A 90 0.57 17.38 40.20
CA GLY A 90 1.31 17.32 41.46
C GLY A 90 0.88 18.43 42.40
#